data_AF-A0A7K8YSG0-F1
#
_entry.id   AF-A0A7K8YSG0-F1
#
_cell.length_a   1.000
_cell.length_b   1.000
_cell.length_c   1.000
_cell.angle_alpha   90.00
_cell.angle_beta   90.00
_cell.angle_gamma   90.00
#
_symmetry.space_group_name_H-M   'P 1'
#
loop_
_entity.id
_entity.type
_entity.pdbx_description
1 polymer ?
#
loop_
_entity_poly.entity_id
_entity_poly.type
_entity_poly.pdbx_seq_one_letter_code
_entity_poly.pdbx_strand_id
1 'polypeptide(L)'
;LESETLLFTYLRLKVGKNVAELEEKAEKNLILLLQEKQRQQEKLWKLKREILIQEWEQKLRETVDQQNEVLSRLVPVCQQLKEQYKSFAASLDATRHELPIKNIHIEGDKQTYLDKLVKELTITEELLTEVMPSHSEECAKALPALKELKEVYQKLNKELQRSFTEVQNLSSEVSKEVSLHNQSVCEEKHGLDVVKCWYFN
;
A
#
# COMPACT_ATOMS: atom_id res chain seq x y z
N LEU A 1 11.33 -83.22 -10.13
CA LEU A 1 10.31 -82.17 -10.36
C LEU A 1 9.89 -81.45 -9.07
N GLU A 2 9.46 -82.14 -8.00
CA GLU A 2 8.98 -81.48 -6.78
C GLU A 2 10.07 -80.66 -6.04
N SER A 3 11.31 -81.17 -5.96
CA SER A 3 12.43 -80.47 -5.30
C SER A 3 12.86 -79.18 -6.02
N GLU A 4 12.91 -79.20 -7.35
CA GLU A 4 13.24 -78.03 -8.17
C GLU A 4 12.14 -76.96 -8.06
N THR A 5 10.88 -77.38 -8.07
CA THR A 5 9.74 -76.47 -7.92
C THR A 5 9.77 -75.75 -6.57
N LEU A 6 10.14 -76.46 -5.50
CA LEU A 6 10.25 -75.91 -4.15
C LEU A 6 11.43 -74.93 -4.03
N LEU A 7 12.55 -75.20 -4.71
CA LEU A 7 13.68 -74.28 -4.78
C LEU A 7 13.33 -72.98 -5.53
N PHE A 8 12.65 -73.09 -6.67
CA PHE A 8 12.22 -71.92 -7.46
C PHE A 8 11.20 -71.05 -6.72
N THR A 9 10.24 -71.66 -6.01
CA THR A 9 9.29 -70.90 -5.18
C THR A 9 9.99 -70.21 -4.03
N TYR A 10 10.93 -70.87 -3.34
CA TYR A 10 11.74 -70.25 -2.29
C TYR A 10 12.57 -69.07 -2.80
N LEU A 11 13.25 -69.22 -3.95
CA LEU A 11 14.02 -68.13 -4.57
C LEU A 11 13.14 -66.95 -4.95
N ARG A 12 11.95 -67.21 -5.51
CA ARG A 12 10.97 -66.15 -5.84
C ARG A 12 10.52 -65.38 -4.60
N LEU A 13 10.20 -66.09 -3.52
CA LEU A 13 9.82 -65.47 -2.25
C LEU A 13 10.97 -64.66 -1.64
N LYS A 14 12.21 -65.17 -1.69
CA LYS A 14 13.40 -64.47 -1.19
C LYS A 14 13.69 -63.20 -1.98
N VAL A 15 13.61 -63.25 -3.31
CA VAL A 15 13.77 -62.06 -4.16
C VAL A 15 12.65 -61.06 -3.91
N GLY A 16 11.39 -61.51 -3.83
CA GLY A 16 10.25 -60.65 -3.53
C GLY A 16 10.41 -59.93 -2.19
N LYS A 17 10.84 -60.63 -1.15
CA LYS A 17 11.13 -60.03 0.16
C LYS A 17 12.25 -58.98 0.09
N ASN A 18 13.35 -59.29 -0.58
CA ASN A 18 14.46 -58.34 -0.73
C ASN A 18 14.05 -57.09 -1.54
N VAL A 19 13.23 -57.25 -2.58
CA VAL A 19 12.70 -56.13 -3.37
C VAL A 19 11.79 -55.26 -2.51
N ALA A 20 10.86 -55.85 -1.75
CA ALA A 20 9.98 -55.11 -0.85
C ALA A 20 10.77 -54.31 0.21
N GLU A 21 11.82 -54.90 0.79
CA GLU A 21 12.70 -54.20 1.75
C GLU A 21 13.46 -53.02 1.11
N LEU A 22 13.83 -53.13 -0.17
CA LEU A 22 14.47 -52.04 -0.91
C LEU A 22 13.47 -50.94 -1.29
N GLU A 23 12.26 -51.32 -1.71
CA GLU A 23 11.16 -50.40 -2.01
C GLU A 23 10.77 -49.61 -0.77
N GLU A 24 10.60 -50.26 0.39
CA GLU A 24 10.27 -49.59 1.64
C GLU A 24 11.36 -48.58 2.05
N LYS A 25 12.64 -48.92 1.87
CA LYS A 25 13.76 -48.00 2.11
C LYS A 25 13.76 -46.83 1.13
N ALA A 26 13.47 -47.08 -0.14
CA ALA A 26 13.39 -46.04 -1.16
C ALA A 26 12.23 -45.08 -0.88
N GLU A 27 11.05 -45.59 -0.50
CA GLU A 27 9.89 -44.78 -0.13
C GLU A 27 10.18 -43.90 1.08
N LYS A 28 10.80 -44.45 2.14
CA LYS A 28 11.22 -43.67 3.31
C LYS A 28 12.19 -42.55 2.94
N ASN A 29 13.16 -42.84 2.06
CA ASN A 29 14.10 -41.83 1.59
C ASN A 29 13.42 -40.74 0.74
N LEU A 30 12.45 -41.10 -0.10
CA LEU A 30 11.67 -40.14 -0.88
C LEU A 30 10.86 -39.20 0.01
N ILE A 31 10.24 -39.72 1.07
CA ILE A 31 9.49 -38.91 2.04
C ILE A 31 10.42 -37.89 2.72
N LEU A 32 11.61 -38.33 3.17
CA LEU A 32 12.59 -37.44 3.79
C LEU A 32 13.07 -36.34 2.82
N LEU A 33 13.31 -36.69 1.56
CA LEU A 33 13.70 -35.71 0.54
C LEU A 33 12.59 -34.69 0.26
N LEU A 34 11.32 -35.13 0.23
CA LEU A 34 10.18 -34.22 0.05
C LEU A 34 10.04 -33.25 1.22
N GLN A 35 10.17 -33.73 2.45
CA GLN A 35 10.14 -32.89 3.65
C GLN A 35 11.28 -31.87 3.64
N GLU A 36 12.49 -32.31 3.30
CA GLU A 36 13.66 -31.42 3.24
C GLU A 36 13.51 -30.38 2.12
N LYS A 37 13.01 -30.77 0.95
CA LYS A 37 12.68 -29.85 -0.15
C LYS A 37 11.69 -28.79 0.32
N GLN A 38 10.62 -29.18 1.02
CA GLN A 38 9.61 -28.24 1.49
C GLN A 38 10.19 -27.26 2.52
N ARG A 39 10.99 -27.77 3.47
CA ARG A 39 11.73 -26.95 4.44
C ARG A 39 12.63 -25.92 3.75
N GLN A 40 13.36 -26.33 2.71
CA GLN A 40 14.23 -25.43 1.95
C GLN A 40 13.43 -24.39 1.15
N GLN A 41 12.30 -24.79 0.57
CA GLN A 41 11.43 -23.88 -0.18
C GLN A 41 10.85 -22.80 0.74
N GLU A 42 10.38 -23.15 1.93
CA GLU A 42 9.91 -22.18 2.92
C GLU A 42 10.99 -21.19 3.34
N LYS A 43 12.21 -21.66 3.60
CA LYS A 43 13.36 -20.80 3.93
C LYS A 43 13.68 -19.84 2.79
N LEU A 44 13.67 -20.32 1.55
CA LEU A 44 13.91 -19.50 0.37
C LEU A 44 12.85 -18.42 0.21
N TRP A 45 11.57 -18.74 0.43
CA TRP A 45 10.49 -17.75 0.39
C TRP A 45 10.63 -16.68 1.48
N LYS A 46 11.00 -17.07 2.70
CA LYS A 46 11.27 -16.14 3.80
C LYS A 46 12.42 -15.18 3.45
N LEU A 47 13.54 -15.72 2.99
CA LEU A 47 14.70 -14.94 2.57
C LEU A 47 14.38 -14.00 1.41
N LYS A 48 13.67 -14.46 0.38
CA LYS A 48 13.23 -13.60 -0.73
C LYS A 48 12.36 -12.44 -0.25
N ARG A 49 11.44 -12.72 0.67
CA ARG A 49 10.58 -11.69 1.26
C ARG A 49 11.39 -10.67 2.05
N GLU A 50 12.34 -11.12 2.87
CA GLU A 50 13.21 -10.24 3.66
C GLU A 50 14.05 -9.32 2.76
N ILE A 51 14.67 -9.88 1.71
CA ILE A 51 15.45 -9.09 0.75
C ILE A 51 14.58 -8.03 0.05
N LEU A 52 13.39 -8.42 -0.42
CA LEU A 52 12.47 -7.46 -1.05
C LEU A 52 12.12 -6.32 -0.09
N ILE A 53 11.77 -6.63 1.16
CA ILE A 53 11.44 -5.61 2.16
C ILE A 53 12.63 -4.66 2.38
N GLN A 54 13.84 -5.19 2.51
CA GLN A 54 15.06 -4.38 2.67
C GLN A 54 15.30 -3.46 1.47
N GLU A 55 15.11 -3.95 0.25
CA GLU A 55 15.24 -3.13 -0.97
C GLU A 55 14.20 -1.99 -1.00
N TRP A 56 12.96 -2.27 -0.59
CA TRP A 56 11.92 -1.25 -0.49
C TRP A 56 12.22 -0.21 0.58
N GLU A 57 12.67 -0.64 1.76
CA GLU A 57 13.06 0.25 2.85
C GLU A 57 14.24 1.14 2.46
N GLN A 58 15.22 0.59 1.73
CA GLN A 58 16.35 1.36 1.23
C GLN A 58 15.89 2.45 0.24
N LYS A 59 15.09 2.09 -0.77
CA LYS A 59 14.55 3.06 -1.74
C LYS A 59 13.72 4.16 -1.06
N LEU A 60 12.93 3.79 -0.06
CA LEU A 60 12.15 4.74 0.71
C LEU A 60 13.05 5.70 1.49
N ARG A 61 14.10 5.17 2.14
CA ARG A 61 15.09 5.99 2.86
C ARG A 61 15.80 6.96 1.91
N GLU A 62 16.27 6.50 0.76
CA GLU A 62 16.90 7.36 -0.26
C GLU A 62 15.96 8.48 -0.71
N THR A 63 14.67 8.19 -0.91
CA THR A 63 13.67 9.20 -1.30
C THR A 63 13.43 10.22 -0.18
N VAL A 64 13.34 9.76 1.08
CA VAL A 64 13.17 10.64 2.24
C VAL A 64 14.40 11.52 2.44
N ASP A 65 15.61 10.98 2.25
CA ASP A 65 16.85 11.74 2.35
C ASP A 65 16.93 12.83 1.28
N GLN A 66 16.51 12.53 0.03
CA GLN A 66 16.39 13.53 -1.03
C GLN A 66 15.39 14.64 -0.68
N GLN A 67 14.21 14.28 -0.15
CA GLN A 67 13.22 15.26 0.29
C GLN A 67 13.75 16.14 1.42
N ASN A 68 14.43 15.54 2.41
CA ASN A 68 15.06 16.27 3.50
C ASN A 68 16.14 17.23 3.01
N GLU A 69 16.96 16.83 2.03
CA GLU A 69 17.98 17.71 1.47
C GLU A 69 17.37 18.95 0.80
N VAL A 70 16.30 18.75 0.02
CA VAL A 70 15.57 19.86 -0.63
C VAL A 70 14.91 20.76 0.42
N LEU A 71 14.22 20.19 1.39
CA LEU A 71 13.54 20.94 2.45
C LEU A 71 14.53 21.71 3.32
N SER A 72 15.67 21.10 3.67
CA SER A 72 16.72 21.72 4.48
C SER A 72 17.26 23.00 3.83
N ARG A 73 17.38 23.05 2.50
CA ARG A 73 17.77 24.26 1.76
C ARG A 73 16.71 25.37 1.81
N LEU A 74 15.44 25.03 1.98
CA LEU A 74 14.33 25.98 2.07
C LEU A 74 14.15 26.57 3.48
N VAL A 75 14.53 25.83 4.53
CA VAL A 75 14.46 26.30 5.92
C VAL A 75 15.08 27.70 6.14
N PRO A 76 16.33 27.98 5.72
CA PRO A 76 16.93 29.30 5.93
C PRO A 76 16.21 30.40 5.14
N VAL A 77 15.70 30.11 3.93
CA VAL A 77 14.94 31.07 3.11
C VAL A 77 13.63 31.44 3.80
N CYS A 78 12.91 30.45 4.33
CA CYS A 78 11.69 30.68 5.10
C CYS A 78 11.96 31.49 6.37
N GLN A 79 13.09 31.25 7.04
CA GLN A 79 13.48 32.00 8.23
C GLN A 79 13.84 33.46 7.90
N GLN A 80 14.58 33.69 6.82
CA GLN A 80 14.85 35.04 6.31
C GLN A 80 13.56 35.77 5.93
N LEU A 81 12.65 35.11 5.21
CA LEU A 81 11.36 35.70 4.83
C LEU A 81 10.52 36.06 6.07
N LYS A 82 10.55 35.23 7.11
CA LYS A 82 9.88 35.52 8.40
C LYS A 82 10.46 36.76 9.08
N GLU A 83 11.79 36.93 9.07
CA GLU A 83 12.45 38.10 9.63
C GLU A 83 12.16 39.36 8.81
N GLN A 84 12.22 39.26 7.47
CA GLN A 84 11.84 40.34 6.56
C GLN A 84 10.39 40.78 6.77
N TYR A 85 9.47 39.83 6.91
CA TYR A 85 8.06 40.13 7.19
C TYR A 85 7.86 40.83 8.53
N LYS A 86 8.57 40.39 9.58
CA LYS A 86 8.52 41.07 10.89
C LYS A 86 9.06 42.49 10.81
N SER A 87 10.18 42.69 10.10
CA SER A 87 10.76 44.01 9.87
C SER A 87 9.78 44.91 9.12
N PHE A 88 9.21 44.42 8.01
CA PHE A 88 8.20 45.13 7.24
C PHE A 88 6.97 45.50 8.07
N ALA A 89 6.43 44.56 8.86
CA ALA A 89 5.31 44.82 9.75
C ALA A 89 5.65 45.90 10.80
N ALA A 90 6.86 45.86 11.38
CA ALA A 90 7.32 46.86 12.33
C ALA A 90 7.51 48.24 11.67
N SER A 91 8.07 48.30 10.46
CA SER A 91 8.19 49.55 9.69
C SER A 91 6.84 50.12 9.31
N LEU A 92 5.90 49.28 8.88
CA LEU A 92 4.52 49.69 8.58
C LEU A 92 3.81 50.22 9.83
N ASP A 93 3.98 49.53 10.96
CA ASP A 93 3.41 49.97 12.22
C ASP A 93 4.03 51.28 12.71
N ALA A 94 5.35 51.44 12.64
CA ALA A 94 6.04 52.70 12.91
C ALA A 94 5.52 53.83 11.99
N THR A 95 5.38 53.57 10.70
CA THR A 95 4.84 54.53 9.72
C THR A 95 3.39 54.91 10.06
N ARG A 96 2.57 53.96 10.53
CA ARG A 96 1.20 54.21 10.99
C ARG A 96 1.15 55.07 12.26
N HIS A 97 2.13 54.94 13.15
CA HIS A 97 2.20 55.74 14.38
C HIS A 97 2.80 57.13 14.13
N GLU A 98 3.76 57.25 13.21
CA GLU A 98 4.40 58.52 12.83
C GLU A 98 3.58 59.36 11.85
N LEU A 99 2.76 58.74 11.01
CA LEU A 99 1.74 59.42 10.23
C LEU A 99 0.46 59.49 11.08
N PRO A 100 0.17 60.61 11.76
CA PRO A 100 -1.14 60.79 12.34
C PRO A 100 -2.17 60.76 11.21
N ILE A 101 -2.90 59.65 11.09
CA ILE A 101 -4.06 59.49 10.18
C ILE A 101 -5.16 60.53 10.50
N LYS A 102 -4.95 61.40 11.49
CA LYS A 102 -5.82 62.50 11.84
C LYS A 102 -5.81 63.64 10.83
N ASN A 103 -4.81 63.77 9.95
CA ASN A 103 -4.80 64.82 8.91
C ASN A 103 -4.11 64.33 7.63
N ILE A 104 -4.84 63.65 6.75
CA ILE A 104 -4.43 63.56 5.34
C ILE A 104 -4.56 64.98 4.78
N HIS A 105 -3.44 65.69 4.63
CA HIS A 105 -3.42 66.96 3.92
C HIS A 105 -3.69 66.65 2.45
N ILE A 106 -4.93 66.88 2.02
CA ILE A 106 -5.28 66.84 0.61
C ILE A 106 -4.79 68.16 0.03
N GLU A 107 -3.73 68.10 -0.77
CA GLU A 107 -3.16 69.26 -1.42
C GLU A 107 -4.09 69.68 -2.58
N GLY A 108 -4.75 70.82 -2.43
CA GLY A 108 -5.75 71.33 -3.38
C GLY A 108 -7.20 71.11 -2.94
N ASP A 109 -8.14 71.33 -3.87
CA ASP A 109 -9.57 71.20 -3.58
C ASP A 109 -9.95 69.73 -3.33
N LYS A 110 -10.59 69.47 -2.19
CA LYS A 110 -10.97 68.14 -1.71
C LYS A 110 -11.84 67.40 -2.72
N GLN A 111 -12.73 68.10 -3.40
CA GLN A 111 -13.58 67.51 -4.44
C GLN A 111 -12.73 66.92 -5.57
N THR A 112 -11.77 67.69 -6.09
CA THR A 112 -10.93 67.24 -7.22
C THR A 112 -10.04 66.05 -6.89
N TYR A 113 -9.60 65.94 -5.64
CA TYR A 113 -8.85 64.77 -5.17
C TYR A 113 -9.73 63.53 -5.07
N LEU A 114 -10.94 63.67 -4.50
CA LEU A 114 -11.90 62.57 -4.41
C LEU A 114 -12.34 62.10 -5.81
N ASP A 115 -12.53 63.02 -6.76
CA ASP A 115 -12.87 62.66 -8.14
C ASP A 115 -11.74 61.89 -8.84
N LYS A 116 -10.47 62.25 -8.59
CA LYS A 116 -9.31 61.48 -9.08
C LYS A 116 -9.21 60.12 -8.41
N LEU A 117 -9.40 60.07 -7.09
CA LEU A 117 -9.34 58.83 -6.33
C LEU A 117 -10.41 57.85 -6.80
N VAL A 118 -11.63 58.32 -7.01
CA VAL A 118 -12.73 57.51 -7.54
C VAL A 118 -12.37 56.96 -8.91
N LYS A 119 -11.80 57.77 -9.81
CA LYS A 119 -11.34 57.30 -11.13
C LYS A 119 -10.31 56.18 -11.05
N GLU A 120 -9.27 56.36 -10.25
CA GLU A 120 -8.23 55.33 -10.05
C GLU A 120 -8.79 54.06 -9.40
N LEU A 121 -9.77 54.20 -8.49
CA LEU A 121 -10.47 53.07 -7.88
C LEU A 121 -11.32 52.30 -8.88
N THR A 122 -12.05 52.98 -9.77
CA THR A 122 -12.76 52.31 -10.88
C THR A 122 -11.81 51.60 -11.82
N ILE A 123 -10.67 52.21 -12.17
CA ILE A 123 -9.66 51.58 -13.04
C ILE A 123 -9.08 50.32 -12.37
N THR A 124 -8.79 50.37 -11.07
CA THR A 124 -8.30 49.19 -10.35
C THR A 124 -9.37 48.12 -10.18
N GLU A 125 -10.64 48.49 -9.99
CA GLU A 125 -11.75 47.53 -9.98
C GLU A 125 -11.89 46.85 -11.34
N GLU A 126 -11.86 47.60 -12.45
CA GLU A 126 -11.89 47.09 -13.82
C GLU A 126 -10.72 46.13 -14.10
N LEU A 127 -9.48 46.54 -13.79
CA LEU A 127 -8.29 45.69 -13.93
C LEU A 127 -8.36 44.45 -13.05
N LEU A 128 -8.91 44.55 -11.83
CA LEU A 128 -9.07 43.41 -10.94
C LEU A 128 -10.09 42.42 -11.53
N THR A 129 -11.20 42.89 -12.10
CA THR A 129 -12.13 42.03 -12.83
C THR A 129 -11.53 41.41 -14.10
N GLU A 130 -10.58 42.08 -14.75
CA GLU A 130 -9.87 41.55 -15.93
C GLU A 130 -8.83 40.49 -15.56
N VAL A 131 -8.06 40.71 -14.48
CA VAL A 131 -7.02 39.78 -13.99
C VAL A 131 -7.61 38.61 -13.22
N MET A 132 -8.74 38.82 -12.56
CA MET A 132 -9.54 37.79 -11.88
C MET A 132 -10.88 37.61 -12.61
N PRO A 133 -10.90 37.14 -13.87
CA PRO A 133 -12.17 36.74 -14.48
C PRO A 133 -12.73 35.66 -13.57
N SER A 134 -13.99 35.81 -13.18
CA SER A 134 -14.61 35.10 -12.06
C SER A 134 -14.32 33.58 -12.06
N HIS A 135 -13.18 33.17 -11.48
CA HIS A 135 -12.83 31.77 -11.25
C HIS A 135 -13.88 31.07 -10.38
N SER A 136 -14.78 31.86 -9.78
CA SER A 136 -16.04 31.47 -9.16
C SER A 136 -16.83 30.46 -9.99
N GLU A 137 -16.98 30.61 -11.30
CA GLU A 137 -17.91 29.75 -12.06
C GLU A 137 -17.32 28.37 -12.42
N GLU A 138 -16.01 28.31 -12.73
CA GLU A 138 -15.30 27.04 -12.92
C GLU A 138 -15.05 26.32 -11.59
N CYS A 139 -14.67 27.04 -10.53
CA CYS A 139 -14.54 26.46 -9.19
C CYS A 139 -15.89 25.98 -8.64
N ALA A 140 -16.99 26.72 -8.90
CA ALA A 140 -18.34 26.30 -8.50
C ALA A 140 -18.81 25.03 -9.23
N LYS A 141 -18.35 24.79 -10.47
CA LYS A 141 -18.63 23.55 -11.21
C LYS A 141 -17.69 22.40 -10.83
N ALA A 142 -16.45 22.70 -10.44
CA ALA A 142 -15.47 21.70 -10.01
C ALA A 142 -15.81 21.07 -8.64
N LEU A 143 -16.38 21.84 -7.72
CA LEU A 143 -16.76 21.36 -6.38
C LEU A 143 -17.80 20.20 -6.39
N PRO A 144 -18.94 20.27 -7.12
CA PRO A 144 -19.87 19.16 -7.21
C PRO A 144 -19.28 17.95 -7.93
N ALA A 145 -18.49 18.15 -9.00
CA ALA A 145 -17.80 17.05 -9.68
C ALA A 145 -16.81 16.31 -8.75
N LEU A 146 -16.09 17.05 -7.89
CA LEU A 146 -15.20 16.46 -6.88
C LEU A 146 -15.98 15.67 -5.82
N LYS A 147 -17.17 16.14 -5.47
CA LYS A 147 -18.06 15.46 -4.52
C LYS A 147 -18.61 14.16 -5.10
N GLU A 148 -19.05 14.17 -6.36
CA GLU A 148 -19.48 12.96 -7.08
C GLU A 148 -18.34 11.94 -7.20
N LEU A 149 -17.13 12.40 -7.56
CA LEU A 149 -15.95 11.53 -7.63
C LEU A 149 -15.64 10.87 -6.28
N LYS A 150 -15.78 11.63 -5.18
CA LYS A 150 -15.60 11.11 -3.82
C LYS A 150 -16.64 10.03 -3.48
N GLU A 151 -17.90 10.23 -3.84
CA GLU A 151 -18.96 9.26 -3.61
C GLU A 151 -18.75 7.97 -4.41
N VAL A 152 -18.36 8.09 -5.68
CA VAL A 152 -18.01 6.95 -6.55
C VAL A 152 -16.83 6.18 -5.97
N TYR A 153 -15.77 6.87 -5.54
CA TYR A 153 -14.61 6.23 -4.91
C TYR A 153 -14.99 5.47 -3.63
N GLN A 154 -15.84 6.05 -2.77
CA GLN A 154 -16.29 5.38 -1.55
C GLN A 154 -17.13 4.13 -1.85
N LYS A 155 -17.96 4.17 -2.89
CA LYS A 155 -18.73 3.00 -3.32
C LYS A 155 -17.81 1.89 -3.85
N LEU A 156 -16.87 2.24 -4.73
CA LEU A 156 -15.90 1.30 -5.28
C LEU A 156 -15.06 0.65 -4.17
N ASN A 157 -14.60 1.43 -3.19
CA ASN A 157 -13.81 0.91 -2.08
C ASN A 157 -14.61 -0.11 -1.23
N LYS A 158 -15.91 0.14 -1.00
CA LYS A 158 -16.79 -0.81 -0.30
C LYS A 158 -17.01 -2.09 -1.10
N GLU A 159 -17.21 -1.97 -2.41
CA GLU A 159 -17.34 -3.13 -3.30
C GLU A 159 -16.06 -3.96 -3.35
N LEU A 160 -14.90 -3.31 -3.40
CA LEU A 160 -13.60 -3.98 -3.34
C LEU A 160 -13.40 -4.74 -2.04
N GLN A 161 -13.71 -4.11 -0.89
CA GLN A 161 -13.65 -4.79 0.41
C GLN A 161 -14.58 -6.01 0.46
N ARG A 162 -15.81 -5.87 -0.04
CA ARG A 162 -16.77 -6.98 -0.11
C ARG A 162 -16.25 -8.12 -0.98
N SER A 163 -15.78 -7.82 -2.19
CA SER A 163 -15.22 -8.82 -3.11
C SER A 163 -14.00 -9.53 -2.51
N PHE A 164 -13.13 -8.79 -1.83
CA PHE A 164 -11.99 -9.37 -1.12
C PHE A 164 -12.43 -10.37 -0.05
N THR A 165 -13.44 -10.02 0.75
CA THR A 165 -14.01 -10.94 1.75
C THR A 165 -14.65 -12.17 1.11
N GLU A 166 -15.39 -12.00 0.01
CA GLU A 166 -16.01 -13.11 -0.73
C GLU A 166 -14.94 -14.08 -1.29
N VAL A 167 -13.88 -13.55 -1.90
CA VAL A 167 -12.75 -14.36 -2.40
C VAL A 167 -12.03 -15.07 -1.27
N GLN A 168 -11.83 -14.41 -0.13
CA GLN A 168 -11.19 -15.02 1.04
C GLN A 168 -12.04 -16.18 1.60
N ASN A 169 -13.36 -16.00 1.66
CA ASN A 169 -14.29 -17.04 2.10
C ASN A 169 -14.29 -18.23 1.14
N LEU A 170 -14.42 -17.99 -0.18
CA LEU A 170 -14.33 -19.02 -1.21
C LEU A 170 -13.02 -19.79 -1.14
N SER A 171 -11.89 -19.10 -0.97
CA SER A 171 -10.58 -19.73 -0.81
C SER A 171 -10.54 -20.66 0.41
N SER A 172 -11.14 -20.24 1.54
CA SER A 172 -11.24 -21.07 2.73
C SER A 172 -12.14 -22.29 2.54
N GLU A 173 -13.24 -22.15 1.81
CA GLU A 173 -14.15 -23.24 1.48
C GLU A 173 -13.50 -24.26 0.56
N VAL A 174 -12.82 -23.81 -0.51
CA VAL A 174 -12.07 -24.68 -1.42
C VAL A 174 -10.96 -25.41 -0.66
N SER A 175 -10.23 -24.71 0.21
CA SER A 175 -9.18 -25.33 1.03
C SER A 175 -9.76 -26.41 1.96
N LYS A 176 -10.93 -26.14 2.55
CA LYS A 176 -11.65 -27.11 3.38
C LYS A 176 -12.13 -28.31 2.56
N GLU A 177 -12.72 -28.08 1.39
CA GLU A 177 -13.20 -29.14 0.49
C GLU A 177 -12.05 -30.04 0.04
N VAL A 178 -10.94 -29.45 -0.40
CA VAL A 178 -9.72 -30.20 -0.78
C VAL A 178 -9.20 -31.02 0.40
N SER A 179 -9.19 -30.47 1.61
CA SER A 179 -8.78 -31.19 2.82
C SER A 179 -9.71 -32.37 3.11
N LEU A 180 -11.04 -32.19 3.03
CA LEU A 180 -12.02 -33.25 3.25
C LEU A 180 -11.95 -34.33 2.17
N HIS A 181 -11.74 -33.94 0.92
CA HIS A 181 -11.55 -34.88 -0.18
C HIS A 181 -10.29 -35.72 0.02
N ASN A 182 -9.16 -35.08 0.36
CA ASN A 182 -7.92 -35.80 0.67
C ASN A 182 -8.08 -36.73 1.88
N GLN A 183 -8.80 -36.30 2.91
CA GLN A 183 -9.16 -37.15 4.05
C GLN A 183 -9.95 -38.38 3.61
N SER A 184 -11.02 -38.19 2.83
CA SER A 184 -11.85 -39.29 2.30
C SER A 184 -11.03 -40.29 1.47
N VAL A 185 -10.17 -39.81 0.57
CA VAL A 185 -9.29 -40.69 -0.23
C VAL A 185 -8.30 -41.46 0.65
N CYS A 186 -7.79 -40.84 1.72
CA CYS A 186 -6.90 -41.50 2.67
C CYS A 186 -7.63 -42.58 3.49
N GLU A 187 -8.83 -42.28 3.97
CA GLU A 187 -9.69 -43.21 4.71
C GLU A 187 -10.10 -44.42 3.85
N GLU A 188 -10.42 -44.21 2.56
CA GLU A 188 -10.73 -45.29 1.62
C GLU A 188 -9.52 -46.20 1.33
N LYS A 189 -8.31 -45.63 1.19
CA LYS A 189 -7.09 -46.40 0.90
C LYS A 189 -6.57 -47.22 2.09
N HIS A 190 -6.65 -46.68 3.31
CA HIS A 190 -5.97 -47.25 4.48
C HIS A 190 -6.93 -47.82 5.53
N GLY A 191 -8.24 -47.56 5.40
CA GLY A 191 -9.28 -48.02 6.32
C GLY A 191 -9.43 -47.13 7.55
N LEU A 192 -10.68 -46.89 7.96
CA LEU A 192 -11.07 -45.96 9.03
C LEU A 192 -10.37 -46.21 10.38
N ASP A 193 -10.11 -47.46 10.75
CA ASP A 193 -9.50 -47.80 12.05
C ASP A 193 -8.01 -47.43 12.12
N VAL A 194 -7.30 -47.46 10.99
CA VAL A 194 -5.89 -47.05 10.92
C VAL A 194 -5.77 -45.53 10.93
N VAL A 195 -6.64 -44.84 10.18
CA VAL A 195 -6.57 -43.39 10.03
C VAL A 195 -7.06 -42.64 11.29
N LYS A 196 -7.97 -43.22 12.09
CA LYS A 196 -8.36 -42.66 13.41
C LYS A 196 -7.16 -42.43 14.33
N CYS A 197 -6.19 -43.34 14.32
CA CYS A 197 -4.96 -43.21 15.10
C CYS A 197 -4.06 -42.05 14.61
N TRP A 198 -4.29 -41.48 13.43
CA TRP A 198 -3.55 -40.32 12.92
C TRP A 198 -4.24 -38.99 13.20
N TYR A 199 -5.57 -38.99 13.35
CA TYR A 199 -6.35 -37.77 13.62
C TYR A 199 -6.50 -37.46 15.11
N PHE A 200 -6.50 -38.48 15.97
CA PHE A 200 -6.89 -38.34 17.38
C PHE A 200 -5.84 -38.81 18.40
N ASN A 201 -4.61 -39.11 17.96
CA ASN A 201 -3.46 -39.29 18.87
C ASN A 201 -2.81 -37.95 19.20
#